data_AF-A0A6C0DI78-F1
#
_entry.id   AF-A0A6C0DI78-F1
#
_cell.length_a   1.000
_cell.length_b   1.000
_cell.length_c   1.000
_cell.angle_alpha   90.00
_cell.angle_beta   90.00
_cell.angle_gamma   90.00
#
_symmetry.space_group_name_H-M   'P 1'
#
loop_
_entity.id
_entity.type
_entity.pdbx_description
1 polymer ?
#
loop_
_entity_poly.entity_id
_entity_poly.type
_entity_poly.pdbx_seq_one_letter_code
_entity_poly.pdbx_strand_id
1 'polypeptide(L)'
;MKYYQYFFVILRSLVILQTVLVLSGKFSTEPHTKLVIDSLVKLGIGGFLFLFFLLNEIPGIDPWDAFIIRFAGVVLMLNIDFGGLLDILSIYSPSLAQHLSFLKTIQGA
;
A
#
# COMPACT_ATOMS: atom_id res chain seq x y z
N MET A 1 3.67 27.15 -4.78
CA MET A 1 2.96 25.85 -4.70
C MET A 1 3.68 25.02 -3.67
N LYS A 2 3.05 24.68 -2.55
CA LYS A 2 3.72 24.00 -1.44
C LYS A 2 3.97 22.53 -1.82
N TYR A 3 5.11 21.95 -1.41
CA TYR A 3 5.55 20.61 -1.82
C TYR A 3 4.49 19.50 -1.66
N TYR A 4 3.60 19.63 -0.67
CA TYR A 4 2.49 18.68 -0.47
C TYR A 4 1.49 18.61 -1.64
N GLN A 5 1.39 19.64 -2.48
CA GLN A 5 0.48 19.65 -3.63
C GLN A 5 0.92 18.67 -4.72
N TYR A 6 2.23 18.57 -4.99
CA TYR A 6 2.76 17.58 -5.93
C TYR A 6 2.53 16.16 -5.43
N PHE A 7 2.70 15.93 -4.13
CA PHE A 7 2.42 14.65 -3.51
C PHE A 7 0.93 14.25 -3.63
N PHE A 8 0.02 15.21 -3.40
CA PHE A 8 -1.42 14.99 -3.59
C PHE A 8 -1.81 14.70 -5.05
N VAL A 9 -1.12 15.31 -6.02
CA VAL A 9 -1.35 15.04 -7.45
C VAL A 9 -0.96 13.60 -7.79
N ILE A 10 0.20 13.13 -7.32
CA ILE A 10 0.64 11.74 -7.51
C ILE A 10 -0.37 10.77 -6.87
N LEU A 11 -0.79 11.04 -5.65
CA LEU A 11 -1.79 10.22 -4.96
C LEU A 11 -3.12 10.16 -5.70
N ARG A 12 -3.63 11.31 -6.18
CA ARG A 12 -4.87 11.36 -6.97
C ARG A 12 -4.76 10.51 -8.23
N SER A 13 -3.64 10.60 -8.93
CA SER A 13 -3.39 9.79 -10.13
C SER A 13 -3.34 8.30 -9.81
N LEU A 14 -2.72 7.90 -8.70
CA LEU A 14 -2.71 6.50 -8.23
C LEU A 14 -4.12 6.01 -7.89
N VAL A 15 -4.91 6.81 -7.16
CA VAL A 15 -6.30 6.46 -6.81
C VAL A 15 -7.19 6.39 -8.05
N ILE A 16 -7.02 7.31 -9.02
CA ILE A 16 -7.77 7.29 -10.29
C ILE A 16 -7.40 6.05 -11.09
N LEU A 17 -6.10 5.78 -11.29
CA LEU A 17 -5.62 4.58 -11.98
C LEU A 17 -6.19 3.32 -11.33
N GLN A 18 -6.15 3.26 -10.01
CA GLN A 18 -6.70 2.17 -9.23
C GLN A 18 -8.22 2.03 -9.38
N THR A 19 -8.96 3.14 -9.35
CA THR A 19 -10.41 3.14 -9.55
C THR A 19 -10.76 2.67 -10.95
N VAL A 20 -9.99 3.08 -11.97
CA VAL A 20 -10.15 2.59 -13.34
C VAL A 20 -9.86 1.08 -13.42
N LEU A 21 -8.82 0.59 -12.73
CA LEU A 21 -8.51 -0.85 -12.68
C LEU A 21 -9.63 -1.66 -12.00
N VAL A 22 -10.19 -1.15 -10.90
CA VAL A 22 -11.31 -1.78 -10.18
C VAL A 22 -12.60 -1.77 -11.00
N LEU A 23 -12.97 -0.62 -11.56
CA LEU A 23 -14.20 -0.44 -12.35
C LEU A 23 -14.16 -1.14 -13.69
N SER A 24 -12.98 -1.31 -14.29
CA SER A 24 -12.84 -2.02 -15.57
C SER A 24 -13.21 -3.49 -15.47
N GLY A 25 -13.50 -4.03 -14.27
CA GLY A 25 -14.04 -5.37 -14.08
C GLY A 25 -13.12 -6.50 -14.56
N LYS A 26 -11.96 -6.17 -15.14
CA LYS A 26 -10.86 -7.07 -15.48
C LYS A 26 -10.10 -7.50 -14.23
N PHE A 27 -10.81 -7.75 -13.14
CA PHE A 27 -10.36 -8.77 -12.21
C PHE A 27 -10.41 -10.07 -12.98
N SER A 28 -9.30 -10.36 -13.67
CA SER A 28 -9.00 -11.71 -14.11
C SER A 28 -9.37 -12.63 -12.94
N THR A 29 -10.15 -13.67 -13.21
CA THR A 29 -10.56 -14.71 -12.24
C THR A 29 -9.35 -15.38 -11.55
N GLU A 30 -8.14 -15.03 -11.96
CA GLU A 30 -6.88 -15.39 -11.34
C GLU A 30 -6.69 -14.73 -9.97
N PRO A 31 -6.60 -15.52 -8.89
CA PRO A 31 -6.41 -15.02 -7.53
C PRO A 31 -5.11 -14.19 -7.39
N HIS A 32 -4.13 -14.40 -8.27
CA HIS A 32 -2.85 -13.70 -8.28
C HIS A 32 -2.99 -12.21 -8.59
N THR A 33 -3.78 -11.85 -9.60
CA THR A 33 -3.95 -10.43 -10.01
C THR A 33 -4.65 -9.63 -8.91
N LYS A 34 -5.67 -10.24 -8.28
CA LYS A 34 -6.39 -9.63 -7.17
C LYS A 34 -5.46 -9.34 -5.99
N LEU A 35 -4.57 -10.28 -5.66
CA LEU A 35 -3.66 -10.16 -4.54
C LEU A 35 -2.62 -9.05 -4.76
N VAL A 36 -2.06 -8.94 -5.97
CA VAL A 36 -1.15 -7.85 -6.33
C VAL A 36 -1.84 -6.49 -6.23
N ILE A 37 -3.05 -6.37 -6.78
CA ILE A 37 -3.82 -5.13 -6.75
C ILE A 37 -4.17 -4.73 -5.31
N ASP A 38 -4.69 -5.65 -4.50
CA ASP A 38 -5.02 -5.41 -3.08
C ASP A 38 -3.80 -4.92 -2.29
N SER A 39 -2.65 -5.57 -2.53
CA SER A 39 -1.39 -5.21 -1.89
C SER A 39 -0.93 -3.79 -2.27
N LEU A 40 -1.01 -3.43 -3.55
CA LEU A 40 -0.66 -2.10 -4.04
C LEU A 40 -1.58 -1.01 -3.46
N VAL A 41 -2.89 -1.30 -3.31
CA VAL A 41 -3.84 -0.39 -2.67
C VAL A 41 -3.46 -0.16 -1.21
N LYS A 42 -3.23 -1.25 -0.48
CA LYS A 42 -2.89 -1.18 0.94
C LYS A 42 -1.56 -0.44 1.16
N LEU A 43 -0.55 -0.70 0.33
CA LEU A 43 0.72 0.05 0.37
C LEU A 43 0.50 1.52 0.05
N GLY A 44 -0.30 1.84 -0.98
CA GLY A 44 -0.56 3.21 -1.39
C GLY A 44 -1.33 4.02 -0.35
N ILE A 45 -2.45 3.50 0.14
CA ILE A 45 -3.30 4.17 1.15
C ILE A 45 -2.58 4.18 2.50
N GLY A 46 -2.03 3.06 2.93
CA GLY A 46 -1.35 2.95 4.21
C GLY A 46 -0.10 3.84 4.27
N GLY A 47 0.70 3.83 3.20
CA GLY A 47 1.84 4.72 3.04
C GLY A 47 1.45 6.19 2.99
N PHE A 48 0.32 6.52 2.33
CA PHE A 48 -0.21 7.88 2.34
C PHE A 48 -0.59 8.34 3.74
N LEU A 49 -1.42 7.58 4.46
CA LEU A 49 -1.86 7.96 5.80
C LEU A 49 -0.67 8.12 6.75
N PHE A 50 0.29 7.20 6.68
CA PHE A 50 1.50 7.27 7.47
C PHE A 50 2.34 8.51 7.13
N LEU A 51 2.80 8.65 5.88
CA LEU A 51 3.72 9.72 5.47
C LEU A 51 3.06 11.09 5.52
N PHE A 52 1.79 11.22 5.11
CA PHE A 52 1.10 12.50 5.08
C PHE A 52 0.98 13.08 6.49
N PHE A 53 0.47 12.28 7.44
CA PHE A 53 0.34 12.75 8.81
C PHE A 53 1.69 12.83 9.52
N LEU A 54 2.70 12.05 9.14
CA LEU A 54 4.05 12.16 9.69
C LEU A 54 4.72 13.48 9.30
N LEU A 55 4.58 13.91 8.04
CA LEU A 55 5.29 15.05 7.48
C LEU A 55 4.50 16.37 7.56
N ASN A 56 3.19 16.32 7.79
CA ASN A 56 2.33 17.50 7.84
C ASN A 56 1.63 17.57 9.19
N GLU A 57 1.81 18.69 9.89
CA GLU A 57 0.97 19.05 11.02
C GLU A 57 -0.29 19.72 10.49
N ILE A 58 -1.45 19.10 10.77
CA ILE A 58 -2.75 19.63 10.33
C ILE A 58 -3.31 20.51 11.45
N PRO A 59 -3.44 21.83 11.24
CA PRO A 59 -3.96 22.71 12.26
C PRO A 59 -5.41 22.34 12.59
N GLY A 60 -5.69 22.09 13.88
CA GLY A 60 -7.02 21.72 14.38
C GLY A 60 -7.28 20.22 14.52
N ILE A 61 -6.30 19.35 14.23
CA ILE A 61 -6.36 17.93 14.56
C ILE A 61 -5.62 17.67 15.88
N ASP A 62 -6.21 16.89 16.76
CA ASP A 62 -5.56 16.47 18.00
C ASP A 62 -4.31 15.60 17.69
N PRO A 63 -3.17 15.82 18.35
CA PRO A 63 -1.97 15.01 18.15
C PRO A 63 -2.20 13.50 18.31
N TRP A 64 -3.13 13.09 19.19
CA TRP A 64 -3.52 11.68 19.35
C TRP A 64 -4.27 11.14 18.15
N ASP A 65 -5.18 11.92 17.55
CA ASP A 65 -5.87 11.52 16.33
C ASP A 65 -4.90 11.36 15.17
N ALA A 66 -3.95 12.30 15.03
CA ALA A 66 -2.89 12.19 14.04
C ALA A 66 -2.03 10.94 14.26
N PHE A 67 -1.71 10.59 15.52
CA PHE A 67 -0.99 9.36 15.84
C PHE A 67 -1.78 8.10 15.47
N ILE A 68 -3.07 8.05 15.80
CA ILE A 68 -3.96 6.93 15.46
C ILE A 68 -4.03 6.75 13.93
N ILE A 69 -4.15 7.84 13.17
CA ILE A 69 -4.22 7.78 11.70
C ILE A 69 -2.88 7.29 11.10
N ARG A 70 -1.74 7.77 11.62
CA ARG A 70 -0.42 7.25 11.21
C ARG A 70 -0.32 5.75 11.48
N PHE A 71 -0.71 5.32 12.68
CA PHE A 71 -0.66 3.93 13.08
C PHE A 71 -1.60 3.05 12.24
N ALA A 72 -2.80 3.54 11.93
CA ALA A 72 -3.73 2.87 11.02
C ALA A 72 -3.11 2.67 9.62
N GLY A 73 -2.35 3.67 9.13
CA GLY A 73 -1.60 3.53 7.89
C GLY A 73 -0.57 2.39 7.93
N VAL A 74 0.18 2.28 9.03
CA VAL A 74 1.15 1.18 9.24
C VAL A 74 0.44 -0.18 9.33
N VAL A 75 -0.62 -0.29 10.12
CA VAL A 75 -1.41 -1.52 10.25
C VAL A 75 -1.95 -1.98 8.90
N LEU A 76 -2.41 -1.04 8.07
CA LEU A 76 -2.94 -1.33 6.76
C LEU A 76 -1.85 -1.88 5.80
N MET A 77 -0.62 -1.38 5.91
CA MET A 77 0.54 -1.93 5.19
C MET A 77 0.98 -3.30 5.71
N LEU A 78 0.87 -3.56 7.01
CA LEU A 78 1.19 -4.87 7.60
C LEU A 78 0.16 -5.94 7.25
N ASN A 79 -1.08 -5.55 6.93
CA ASN A 79 -2.16 -6.45 6.49
C ASN A 79 -2.07 -6.80 4.98
N ILE A 80 -0.89 -6.64 4.38
CA ILE A 80 -0.61 -7.08 3.02
C ILE A 80 -0.22 -8.55 3.06
N ASP A 81 -0.77 -9.34 2.15
CA ASP A 81 -0.39 -10.75 2.01
C ASP A 81 0.94 -10.88 1.26
N PHE A 82 2.04 -10.61 1.97
CA PHE A 82 3.39 -10.75 1.40
C PHE A 82 3.72 -12.21 1.07
N GLY A 83 3.11 -13.18 1.78
CA GLY A 83 3.21 -14.60 1.46
C GLY A 83 2.71 -14.88 0.03
N GLY A 84 1.47 -14.50 -0.27
CA GLY A 84 0.90 -14.67 -1.60
C GLY A 84 1.63 -13.87 -2.68
N LEU A 85 2.14 -12.67 -2.36
CA LEU A 85 2.96 -11.87 -3.28
C LEU A 85 4.27 -12.56 -3.64
N LEU A 86 4.97 -13.12 -2.64
CA LEU A 86 6.23 -13.84 -2.84
C LEU A 86 6.02 -15.13 -3.63
N ASP A 87 4.91 -15.83 -3.38
CA ASP A 87 4.58 -17.05 -4.11
C ASP A 87 4.33 -16.72 -5.60
N ILE A 88 3.65 -15.61 -5.92
CA ILE A 88 3.52 -15.11 -7.30
C ILE A 88 4.88 -14.71 -7.88
N LEU A 89 5.68 -13.95 -7.12
CA LEU A 89 6.97 -13.47 -7.56
C LEU A 89 7.94 -14.62 -7.85
N SER A 90 7.84 -15.74 -7.13
CA SER A 90 8.66 -16.93 -7.35
C SER A 90 8.45 -17.57 -8.73
N ILE A 91 7.25 -17.39 -9.31
CA ILE A 91 6.89 -17.90 -10.64
C ILE A 91 7.55 -17.06 -11.73
N TYR A 92 7.63 -15.74 -11.55
CA TYR A 92 8.13 -14.81 -12.58
C TYR A 92 9.60 -14.40 -12.38
N SER A 93 10.11 -14.37 -11.15
CA SER A 93 11.47 -13.97 -10.81
C SER A 93 11.95 -14.64 -9.51
N PRO A 94 12.45 -15.88 -9.59
CA PRO A 94 12.82 -16.67 -8.41
C PRO A 94 13.98 -16.06 -7.60
N SER A 95 14.91 -15.35 -8.25
CA SER A 95 16.02 -14.67 -7.55
C SER A 95 15.56 -13.50 -6.68
N LEU A 96 14.55 -12.75 -7.13
CA LEU A 96 13.97 -11.64 -6.37
C LEU A 96 13.13 -12.15 -5.20
N ALA A 97 12.37 -13.24 -5.41
CA ALA A 97 11.60 -13.89 -4.36
C ALA A 97 12.50 -14.43 -3.23
N GLN A 98 13.66 -15.00 -3.56
CA GLN A 98 14.63 -15.46 -2.56
C GLN A 98 15.17 -14.31 -1.71
N HIS A 99 15.46 -13.16 -2.32
CA HIS A 99 15.98 -11.99 -1.62
C HIS A 99 14.95 -11.33 -0.69
N LEU A 100 13.67 -11.45 -1.01
CA LEU A 100 12.55 -10.86 -0.27
C LEU A 100 11.87 -11.85 0.70
N SER A 101 12.38 -13.08 0.80
CA SER A 101 11.82 -14.15 1.66
C SER A 101 11.73 -13.78 3.14
N PHE A 102 12.56 -12.84 3.62
CA PHE A 102 12.51 -12.33 4.99
C PHE A 102 11.17 -11.64 5.33
N LEU A 103 10.45 -11.11 4.34
CA LEU A 103 9.13 -10.50 4.53
C LEU A 103 8.09 -11.54 5.00
N LYS A 104 8.24 -12.80 4.55
CA LYS A 104 7.40 -13.92 5.00
C LYS A 104 7.65 -14.25 6.48
N THR A 105 8.89 -14.10 6.93
CA THR A 105 9.29 -14.30 8.34
C THR A 105 8.73 -13.22 9.26
N ILE A 106 8.66 -11.97 8.80
CA ILE A 106 8.08 -10.85 9.57
C ILE A 106 6.56 -11.00 9.71
N GLN A 107 5.89 -11.56 8.69
CA GLN A 107 4.44 -11.74 8.70
C GLN A 107 3.99 -13.01 9.47
N GLY A 108 4.88 -13.99 9.63
CA GLY A 108 4.60 -15.27 10.31
C GLY A 108 4.97 -15.32 11.80
N ALA A 109 5.50 -14.25 12.36
CA ALA A 109 5.82 -14.09 13.79
C ALA A 109 4.71 -13.32 14.51
#